data_AF-R7Q2Q6-F1
#
_entry.id   AF-R7Q2Q6-F1
#
_cell.length_a   1.000
_cell.length_b   1.000
_cell.length_c   1.000
_cell.angle_alpha   90.00
_cell.angle_beta   90.00
_cell.angle_gamma   90.00
#
_symmetry.space_group_name_H-M   'P 1'
#
loop_
_entity.id
_entity.type
_entity.pdbx_description
1 polymer ?
#
loop_
_entity_poly.entity_id
_entity_poly.type
_entity_poly.pdbx_seq_one_letter_code
_entity_poly.pdbx_strand_id
1 'polypeptide(L)'
;MSQNEVVIQHIVMPSGIVEGDIPLYNRSSDGRHFPIDLRKGETLDLRSHFNLLPIRKLRENTETGTIFLRLHFKGSVSVLVTTYSPGTEPSEDAIIPSDGECCIIDGSEGDLLGIVITAMADSVLESGEFLCRPQSRKDVHLAHVICTYRREKELRDKLERIGSFLDKDPDMKEHLGIFIIDNGRTVKDIERGNVRLIESPNYGGSAGFARGMMEACRDGKTTHVLLNDDDARLDPEILFRTISFYSLLKDGLSDTMLGGTMLLLDRPCETHESGAVFKGSKPHSLKRHLDLSDISSNEELEREESIDYFGWWYLAIPAETIKKNGYPLPMFYKMDDVEYGLRSPSRKVTMCGISVWHPSFSSSYSASSTYYAHRNDLVLLACNHILDRRNIDEFMERALLDTACLRYPSTSATMKAIEDFLKGPDTLFRMCLDGPAGIEGYEYGDVGELSIGLRPGKETRAGFGFRKYTLNGLLLPSSGDIITDFDNMQTKDFYCVDKALYVVDEKKGTLCKRSLTKAIFQTIGLHILKRKLIRNMERLNEEYGRASAHYSSEENWKELFGEK
;
A
#
# COMPACT_ATOMS: atom_id res chain seq x y z
N MET A 1 -23.31 -28.86 -9.07
CA MET A 1 -22.59 -27.70 -9.64
C MET A 1 -22.07 -28.12 -11.00
N SER A 2 -22.31 -27.35 -12.06
CA SER A 2 -21.67 -27.67 -13.35
C SER A 2 -20.15 -27.58 -13.14
N GLN A 3 -19.37 -28.52 -13.66
CA GLN A 3 -17.91 -28.62 -13.42
C GLN A 3 -17.10 -27.39 -13.89
N ASN A 4 -17.75 -26.33 -14.38
CA ASN A 4 -17.11 -25.20 -15.03
C ASN A 4 -17.58 -23.82 -14.53
N GLU A 5 -18.23 -23.75 -13.36
CA GLU A 5 -18.56 -22.46 -12.73
C GLU A 5 -17.41 -21.96 -11.87
N VAL A 6 -17.09 -20.67 -12.00
CA VAL A 6 -16.08 -19.99 -11.18
C VAL A 6 -16.73 -18.79 -10.53
N VAL A 7 -16.75 -18.75 -9.19
CA VAL A 7 -17.18 -17.56 -8.46
C VAL A 7 -16.09 -16.49 -8.58
N ILE A 8 -16.50 -15.31 -9.05
CA ILE A 8 -15.63 -14.14 -9.20
C ILE A 8 -15.52 -13.44 -7.85
N GLN A 9 -16.66 -13.28 -7.17
CA GLN A 9 -16.81 -12.47 -5.97
C GLN A 9 -18.06 -12.89 -5.20
N HIS A 10 -17.96 -13.03 -3.89
CA HIS A 10 -19.12 -13.15 -3.01
C HIS A 10 -19.68 -11.77 -2.67
N ILE A 11 -20.99 -11.71 -2.43
CA ILE A 11 -21.58 -10.59 -1.71
C ILE A 11 -21.11 -10.70 -0.26
N VAL A 12 -20.49 -9.64 0.25
CA VAL A 12 -19.96 -9.58 1.60
C VAL A 12 -20.70 -8.55 2.43
N MET A 13 -20.81 -8.85 3.72
CA MET A 13 -21.37 -7.95 4.72
C MET A 13 -20.25 -7.53 5.68
N PRO A 14 -20.40 -6.41 6.43
CA PRO A 14 -19.38 -5.98 7.37
C PRO A 14 -18.98 -7.13 8.29
N SER A 15 -17.70 -7.26 8.63
CA SER A 15 -17.22 -8.28 9.57
C SER A 15 -16.49 -7.67 10.77
N GLY A 16 -16.59 -6.34 10.93
CA GLY A 16 -15.92 -5.60 12.00
C GLY A 16 -14.40 -5.66 11.85
N ILE A 17 -13.88 -5.38 10.66
CA ILE A 17 -12.43 -5.36 10.40
C ILE A 17 -11.84 -4.09 11.00
N VAL A 18 -12.52 -2.97 10.76
CA VAL A 18 -12.16 -1.66 11.26
C VAL A 18 -13.44 -0.96 11.73
N GLU A 19 -13.36 -0.20 12.80
CA GLU A 19 -14.48 0.64 13.22
C GLU A 19 -14.78 1.67 12.12
N GLY A 20 -16.05 1.80 11.70
CA GLY A 20 -16.47 2.71 10.64
C GLY A 20 -16.35 2.18 9.21
N ASP A 21 -16.05 0.89 9.02
CA ASP A 21 -15.95 0.24 7.70
C ASP A 21 -17.31 -0.09 7.05
N ILE A 22 -18.40 -0.11 7.81
CA ILE A 22 -19.74 -0.53 7.38
C ILE A 22 -20.20 0.11 6.05
N PRO A 23 -20.00 1.43 5.80
CA PRO A 23 -20.43 2.05 4.53
C PRO A 23 -19.78 1.45 3.28
N LEU A 24 -18.67 0.73 3.43
CA LEU A 24 -17.97 0.06 2.32
C LEU A 24 -18.63 -1.26 1.90
N TYR A 25 -19.60 -1.75 2.67
CA TYR A 25 -20.31 -3.02 2.42
C TYR A 25 -21.79 -2.84 2.05
N ASN A 26 -22.46 -1.78 2.53
CA ASN A 26 -23.83 -1.48 2.11
C ASN A 26 -24.17 0.01 2.35
N ARG A 27 -25.05 0.57 1.50
CA ARG A 27 -25.43 1.99 1.57
C ARG A 27 -26.32 2.34 2.75
N SER A 28 -27.09 1.38 3.24
CA SER A 28 -27.90 1.53 4.46
C SER A 28 -27.03 1.75 5.71
N SER A 29 -25.72 1.49 5.60
CA SER A 29 -24.73 1.59 6.68
C SER A 29 -25.15 0.82 7.93
N ASP A 30 -25.75 -0.35 7.73
CA ASP A 30 -26.14 -1.24 8.82
C ASP A 30 -25.20 -2.45 8.94
N GLY A 31 -25.00 -2.90 10.17
CA GLY A 31 -24.16 -4.04 10.51
C GLY A 31 -24.88 -5.38 10.34
N ARG A 32 -25.75 -5.52 9.34
CA ARG A 32 -26.42 -6.81 9.08
C ARG A 32 -25.42 -7.85 8.61
N HIS A 33 -25.68 -9.12 8.92
CA HIS A 33 -24.88 -10.25 8.48
C HIS A 33 -25.79 -11.36 7.96
N PHE A 34 -25.27 -12.24 7.10
CA PHE A 34 -26.03 -13.40 6.63
C PHE A 34 -26.33 -14.41 7.76
N PRO A 35 -27.51 -15.05 7.76
CA PRO A 35 -28.66 -14.78 6.89
C PRO A 35 -29.36 -13.46 7.27
N ILE A 36 -29.88 -12.73 6.27
CA ILE A 36 -30.53 -11.42 6.45
C ILE A 36 -32.03 -11.55 6.27
N ASP A 37 -32.80 -11.22 7.31
CA ASP A 37 -34.24 -11.06 7.23
C ASP A 37 -34.59 -9.73 6.52
N LEU A 38 -35.46 -9.80 5.51
CA LEU A 38 -35.97 -8.65 4.76
C LEU A 38 -37.49 -8.67 4.79
N ARG A 39 -38.10 -7.62 5.35
CA ARG A 39 -39.56 -7.45 5.30
C ARG A 39 -40.02 -7.08 3.91
N LYS A 40 -41.26 -7.39 3.56
CA LYS A 40 -41.85 -6.93 2.30
C LYS A 40 -41.67 -5.41 2.11
N GLY A 41 -41.05 -5.03 0.99
CA GLY A 41 -40.74 -3.65 0.60
C GLY A 41 -39.39 -3.14 1.12
N GLU A 42 -38.70 -3.90 1.97
CA GLU A 42 -37.36 -3.55 2.46
C GLU A 42 -36.30 -3.77 1.38
N THR A 43 -35.29 -2.91 1.38
CA THR A 43 -34.19 -2.93 0.42
C THR A 43 -32.85 -3.17 1.12
N LEU A 44 -31.98 -3.92 0.45
CA LEU A 44 -30.57 -4.06 0.76
C LEU A 44 -29.78 -3.47 -0.42
N ASP A 45 -29.26 -2.27 -0.23
CA ASP A 45 -28.48 -1.55 -1.24
C ASP A 45 -26.99 -1.88 -1.10
N LEU A 46 -26.48 -2.68 -2.02
CA LEU A 46 -25.12 -3.21 -2.03
C LEU A 46 -24.20 -2.41 -2.98
N ARG A 47 -24.62 -1.23 -3.45
CA ARG A 47 -23.83 -0.37 -4.33
C ARG A 47 -22.74 0.36 -3.52
N SER A 48 -21.76 -0.42 -3.08
CA SER A 48 -20.74 -0.10 -2.08
C SER A 48 -19.41 -0.74 -2.48
N HIS A 49 -18.28 -0.21 -2.00
CA HIS A 49 -16.95 -0.57 -2.46
C HIS A 49 -16.68 -2.09 -2.55
N PHE A 50 -16.99 -2.86 -1.51
CA PHE A 50 -16.72 -4.30 -1.53
C PHE A 50 -17.74 -5.11 -2.34
N ASN A 51 -18.92 -4.57 -2.63
CA ASN A 51 -19.96 -5.29 -3.36
C ASN A 51 -20.17 -4.81 -4.81
N LEU A 52 -19.52 -3.73 -5.21
CA LEU A 52 -19.38 -3.32 -6.60
C LEU A 52 -18.51 -4.33 -7.36
N LEU A 53 -18.88 -4.60 -8.61
CA LEU A 53 -18.17 -5.50 -9.50
C LEU A 53 -17.47 -4.70 -10.62
N PRO A 54 -16.13 -4.76 -10.74
CA PRO A 54 -15.34 -4.03 -11.75
C PRO A 54 -15.40 -4.69 -13.13
N ILE A 55 -16.58 -4.65 -13.75
CA ILE A 55 -16.92 -5.39 -14.98
C ILE A 55 -16.00 -5.09 -16.16
N ARG A 56 -15.57 -3.84 -16.36
CA ARG A 56 -14.66 -3.50 -17.46
C ARG A 56 -13.28 -4.11 -17.25
N LYS A 57 -12.67 -3.88 -16.09
CA LYS A 57 -11.33 -4.43 -15.79
C LYS A 57 -11.35 -5.95 -15.74
N LEU A 58 -12.44 -6.58 -15.26
CA LEU A 58 -12.61 -8.03 -15.36
C LEU A 58 -12.56 -8.46 -16.82
N ARG A 59 -13.33 -7.86 -17.72
CA ARG A 59 -13.33 -8.22 -19.14
C ARG A 59 -12.02 -7.94 -19.85
N GLU A 60 -11.34 -6.85 -19.52
CA GLU A 60 -10.06 -6.51 -20.15
C GLU A 60 -8.99 -7.55 -19.79
N ASN A 61 -8.96 -8.02 -18.54
CA ASN A 61 -7.90 -8.86 -18.01
C ASN A 61 -8.22 -10.36 -17.94
N THR A 62 -9.49 -10.78 -17.98
CA THR A 62 -9.93 -12.17 -17.71
C THR A 62 -10.85 -12.75 -18.79
N GLU A 63 -10.92 -14.08 -18.88
CA GLU A 63 -11.83 -14.89 -19.71
C GLU A 63 -13.22 -15.07 -19.05
N THR A 64 -13.70 -14.04 -18.35
CA THR A 64 -14.97 -14.09 -17.62
C THR A 64 -16.19 -14.27 -18.53
N GLY A 65 -16.18 -13.76 -19.76
CA GLY A 65 -17.31 -13.87 -20.68
C GLY A 65 -18.60 -13.31 -20.06
N THR A 66 -19.64 -14.15 -19.98
CA THR A 66 -20.92 -13.79 -19.36
C THR A 66 -20.85 -13.91 -17.83
N ILE A 67 -21.35 -12.89 -17.15
CA ILE A 67 -21.43 -12.83 -15.69
C ILE A 67 -22.86 -13.17 -15.25
N PHE A 68 -22.96 -13.95 -14.17
CA PHE A 68 -24.21 -14.37 -13.56
C PHE A 68 -24.22 -13.93 -12.10
N LEU A 69 -25.41 -13.59 -11.60
CA LEU A 69 -25.67 -13.44 -10.17
C LEU A 69 -26.45 -14.66 -9.68
N ARG A 70 -25.96 -15.30 -8.64
CA ARG A 70 -26.71 -16.31 -7.89
C ARG A 70 -27.05 -15.75 -6.52
N LEU A 71 -28.31 -15.85 -6.14
CA LEU A 71 -28.79 -15.54 -4.79
C LEU A 71 -29.38 -16.80 -4.17
N HIS A 72 -29.03 -17.06 -2.91
CA HIS A 72 -29.67 -18.09 -2.10
C HIS A 72 -30.61 -17.39 -1.13
N PHE A 73 -31.91 -17.59 -1.29
CA PHE A 73 -32.91 -16.88 -0.49
C PHE A 73 -34.18 -17.70 -0.31
N LYS A 74 -34.94 -17.40 0.74
CA LYS A 74 -36.32 -17.89 0.92
C LYS A 74 -37.27 -16.73 0.74
N GLY A 75 -38.40 -16.95 0.06
CA GLY A 75 -39.40 -15.90 -0.21
C GLY A 75 -39.35 -15.43 -1.65
N SER A 76 -39.45 -14.11 -1.86
CA SER A 76 -39.46 -13.51 -3.20
C SER A 76 -38.77 -12.16 -3.16
N VAL A 77 -37.82 -11.96 -4.07
CA VAL A 77 -37.03 -10.72 -4.18
C VAL A 77 -37.02 -10.21 -5.62
N SER A 78 -36.74 -8.93 -5.79
CA SER A 78 -36.34 -8.32 -7.06
C SER A 78 -34.94 -7.75 -6.91
N VAL A 79 -34.17 -7.74 -8.00
CA VAL A 79 -32.82 -7.20 -8.05
C VAL A 79 -32.80 -6.07 -9.07
N LEU A 80 -32.48 -4.86 -8.62
CA LEU A 80 -32.10 -3.78 -9.49
C LEU A 80 -30.59 -3.87 -9.74
N VAL A 81 -30.21 -4.04 -11.00
CA VAL A 81 -28.81 -3.98 -11.44
C VAL A 81 -28.56 -2.58 -11.97
N THR A 82 -27.50 -1.94 -11.51
CA THR A 82 -27.06 -0.64 -12.02
C THR A 82 -25.65 -0.73 -12.57
N THR A 83 -25.42 -0.24 -13.79
CA THR A 83 -24.06 -0.07 -14.33
C THR A 83 -23.64 1.40 -14.30
N TYR A 84 -22.36 1.63 -14.05
CA TYR A 84 -21.76 2.94 -13.89
C TYR A 84 -20.58 3.11 -14.84
N SER A 85 -20.45 4.28 -15.45
CA SER A 85 -19.23 4.69 -16.14
C SER A 85 -18.93 6.15 -15.83
N PRO A 86 -17.64 6.53 -15.71
CA PRO A 86 -17.26 7.90 -15.39
C PRO A 86 -17.88 8.93 -16.36
N GLY A 87 -18.68 9.84 -15.82
CA GLY A 87 -19.28 10.94 -16.57
C GLY A 87 -20.50 10.56 -17.42
N THR A 88 -21.08 9.37 -17.22
CA THR A 88 -22.34 8.96 -17.84
C THR A 88 -23.42 8.76 -16.78
N GLU A 89 -24.69 8.93 -17.16
CA GLU A 89 -25.81 8.55 -16.31
C GLU A 89 -25.81 7.03 -16.07
N PRO A 90 -26.12 6.54 -14.86
CA PRO A 90 -26.22 5.12 -14.60
C PRO A 90 -27.32 4.45 -15.44
N SER A 91 -27.09 3.24 -15.91
CA SER A 91 -28.11 2.41 -16.55
C SER A 91 -28.67 1.41 -15.54
N GLU A 92 -29.98 1.20 -15.54
CA GLU A 92 -30.66 0.35 -14.57
C GLU A 92 -31.56 -0.69 -15.23
N ASP A 93 -31.41 -1.95 -14.82
CA ASP A 93 -32.22 -3.07 -15.26
C ASP A 93 -32.75 -3.86 -14.06
N ALA A 94 -34.06 -4.12 -14.04
CA ALA A 94 -34.69 -4.90 -12.98
C ALA A 94 -34.83 -6.37 -13.40
N ILE A 95 -34.39 -7.28 -12.52
CA ILE A 95 -34.43 -8.72 -12.70
C ILE A 95 -35.22 -9.33 -11.55
N ILE A 96 -36.08 -10.31 -11.84
CA ILE A 96 -36.81 -11.08 -10.81
C ILE A 96 -36.18 -12.47 -10.77
N PRO A 97 -35.28 -12.76 -9.82
CA PRO A 97 -34.69 -14.08 -9.68
C PRO A 97 -35.72 -15.10 -9.17
N SER A 98 -35.66 -16.30 -9.72
CA SER A 98 -36.24 -17.51 -9.13
C SER A 98 -35.38 -17.98 -7.95
N ASP A 99 -36.01 -18.66 -6.99
CA ASP A 99 -35.32 -19.24 -5.83
C ASP A 99 -34.14 -20.13 -6.26
N GLY A 100 -32.93 -19.80 -5.77
CA GLY A 100 -31.69 -20.55 -6.02
C GLY A 100 -31.15 -20.51 -7.45
N GLU A 101 -31.76 -19.77 -8.38
CA GLU A 101 -31.34 -19.75 -9.79
C GLU A 101 -30.32 -18.64 -10.10
N CYS A 102 -29.36 -18.95 -10.98
CA CYS A 102 -28.45 -17.96 -11.55
C CYS A 102 -29.20 -17.08 -12.56
N CYS A 103 -29.24 -15.79 -12.32
CA CYS A 103 -29.69 -14.81 -13.30
C CYS A 103 -28.51 -14.35 -14.16
N ILE A 104 -28.74 -14.20 -15.47
CA ILE A 104 -27.79 -13.53 -16.35
C ILE A 104 -27.83 -12.05 -16.01
N ILE A 105 -26.65 -11.47 -15.76
CA ILE A 105 -26.51 -10.03 -15.64
C ILE A 105 -25.82 -9.53 -16.89
N ASP A 106 -26.55 -8.78 -17.69
CA ASP A 106 -25.94 -8.03 -18.78
C ASP A 106 -25.24 -6.80 -18.20
N GLY A 107 -23.94 -6.93 -17.99
CA GLY A 107 -23.09 -5.79 -17.66
C GLY A 107 -22.34 -5.28 -18.90
N SER A 108 -22.76 -5.61 -20.13
CA SER A 108 -21.96 -5.37 -21.36
C SER A 108 -21.53 -3.90 -21.52
N GLU A 109 -22.31 -2.98 -20.96
CA GLU A 109 -22.06 -1.55 -20.96
C GLU A 109 -21.83 -1.06 -19.51
N GLY A 110 -20.59 -0.66 -19.19
CA GLY A 110 -20.23 -0.11 -17.88
C GLY A 110 -18.80 -0.42 -17.44
N ASP A 111 -18.29 0.42 -16.53
CA ASP A 111 -17.02 0.20 -15.83
C ASP A 111 -17.24 -0.58 -14.52
N LEU A 112 -18.30 -0.23 -13.79
CA LEU A 112 -18.73 -0.85 -12.52
C LEU A 112 -20.16 -1.36 -12.61
N LEU A 113 -20.48 -2.37 -11.81
CA LEU A 113 -21.83 -2.90 -11.64
C LEU A 113 -22.17 -3.00 -10.15
N GLY A 114 -23.32 -2.47 -9.77
CA GLY A 114 -23.87 -2.58 -8.42
C GLY A 114 -25.28 -3.16 -8.43
N ILE A 115 -25.73 -3.65 -7.27
CA ILE A 115 -27.06 -4.25 -7.14
C ILE A 115 -27.81 -3.72 -5.91
N VAL A 116 -29.14 -3.67 -6.02
CA VAL A 116 -30.06 -3.46 -4.89
C VAL A 116 -31.06 -4.61 -4.85
N ILE A 117 -31.19 -5.27 -3.72
CA ILE A 117 -32.12 -6.37 -3.51
C ILE A 117 -33.34 -5.83 -2.77
N THR A 118 -34.54 -6.02 -3.33
CA THR A 118 -35.82 -5.61 -2.72
C THR A 118 -36.68 -6.82 -2.42
N ALA A 119 -37.14 -6.96 -1.18
CA ALA A 119 -38.04 -8.03 -0.80
C ALA A 119 -39.48 -7.78 -1.29
N MET A 120 -40.01 -8.69 -2.10
CA MET A 120 -41.38 -8.64 -2.65
C MET A 120 -42.40 -9.32 -1.72
N ALA A 121 -41.91 -10.18 -0.84
CA ALA A 121 -42.58 -10.75 0.33
C ALA A 121 -41.56 -10.82 1.48
N ASP A 122 -41.99 -11.11 2.71
CA ASP A 122 -41.05 -11.39 3.80
C ASP A 122 -40.12 -12.53 3.37
N SER A 123 -38.83 -12.24 3.35
CA SER A 123 -37.80 -13.06 2.72
C SER A 123 -36.57 -13.15 3.60
N VAL A 124 -35.78 -14.21 3.39
CA VAL A 124 -34.49 -14.41 4.07
C VAL A 124 -33.43 -14.55 2.99
N LEU A 125 -32.45 -13.67 2.96
CA LEU A 125 -31.29 -13.77 2.07
C LEU A 125 -30.17 -14.53 2.80
N GLU A 126 -29.81 -15.71 2.31
CA GLU A 126 -28.81 -16.59 2.94
C GLU A 126 -27.39 -16.30 2.45
N SER A 127 -27.22 -15.98 1.16
CA SER A 127 -25.96 -15.55 0.55
C SER A 127 -26.18 -15.07 -0.89
N GLY A 128 -25.13 -14.55 -1.52
CA GLY A 128 -25.12 -14.31 -2.97
C GLY A 128 -23.71 -14.13 -3.52
N GLU A 129 -23.58 -14.31 -4.82
CA GLU A 129 -22.28 -14.42 -5.49
C GLU A 129 -22.39 -14.06 -6.97
N PHE A 130 -21.36 -13.38 -7.48
CA PHE A 130 -21.13 -13.18 -8.91
C PHE A 130 -20.24 -14.29 -9.43
N LEU A 131 -20.64 -14.93 -10.53
CA LEU A 131 -19.91 -16.06 -11.11
C LEU A 131 -19.86 -15.98 -12.63
N CYS A 132 -18.94 -16.73 -13.23
CA CYS A 132 -18.85 -16.93 -14.66
C CYS A 132 -18.69 -18.41 -15.02
N ARG A 133 -18.71 -18.68 -16.32
CA ARG A 133 -18.50 -20.01 -16.91
C ARG A 133 -17.42 -19.91 -17.99
N PRO A 134 -16.13 -19.81 -17.60
CA PRO A 134 -15.04 -19.61 -18.54
C PRO A 134 -14.81 -20.87 -19.38
N GLN A 135 -14.15 -20.73 -20.54
CA GLN A 135 -13.76 -21.89 -21.35
C GLN A 135 -12.63 -22.71 -20.71
N SER A 136 -11.74 -22.04 -19.99
CA SER A 136 -10.63 -22.65 -19.26
C SER A 136 -10.40 -21.92 -17.94
N ARG A 137 -9.83 -22.64 -16.97
CA ARG A 137 -9.43 -22.09 -15.67
C ARG A 137 -7.98 -22.51 -15.41
N LYS A 138 -7.17 -21.55 -14.96
CA LYS A 138 -5.78 -21.77 -14.56
C LYS A 138 -5.75 -22.27 -13.12
N ASP A 139 -4.89 -23.25 -12.85
CA ASP A 139 -4.61 -23.68 -11.47
C ASP A 139 -3.74 -22.62 -10.78
N VAL A 140 -4.23 -22.08 -9.66
CA VAL A 140 -3.59 -20.97 -8.95
C VAL A 140 -3.24 -21.41 -7.54
N HIS A 141 -1.98 -21.26 -7.18
CA HIS A 141 -1.49 -21.46 -5.82
C HIS A 141 -0.86 -20.16 -5.35
N LEU A 142 -1.58 -19.44 -4.49
CA LEU A 142 -1.17 -18.15 -3.95
C LEU A 142 -0.37 -18.36 -2.67
N ALA A 143 0.87 -17.87 -2.63
CA ALA A 143 1.67 -17.79 -1.42
C ALA A 143 1.52 -16.40 -0.79
N HIS A 144 0.76 -16.31 0.31
CA HIS A 144 0.59 -15.09 1.10
C HIS A 144 1.77 -14.92 2.06
N VAL A 145 2.71 -14.09 1.66
CA VAL A 145 3.93 -13.74 2.40
C VAL A 145 3.64 -12.56 3.32
N ILE A 146 3.80 -12.79 4.63
CA ILE A 146 3.61 -11.80 5.68
C ILE A 146 4.91 -11.63 6.46
N CYS A 147 5.50 -10.44 6.40
CA CYS A 147 6.70 -10.11 7.17
C CYS A 147 6.30 -9.54 8.52
N THR A 148 6.96 -9.96 9.61
CA THR A 148 6.68 -9.45 10.94
C THR A 148 7.94 -9.16 11.76
N TYR A 149 7.84 -8.20 12.67
CA TYR A 149 8.86 -7.89 13.66
C TYR A 149 8.21 -7.48 14.98
N ARG A 150 8.09 -8.45 15.92
CA ARG A 150 7.53 -8.23 17.28
C ARG A 150 6.11 -7.67 17.30
N ARG A 151 5.24 -8.20 16.43
CA ARG A 151 3.81 -7.85 16.29
C ARG A 151 2.94 -9.10 16.32
N GLU A 152 3.20 -9.95 17.31
CA GLU A 152 2.57 -11.26 17.44
C GLU A 152 1.06 -11.16 17.58
N LYS A 153 0.55 -10.09 18.18
CA LYS A 153 -0.89 -9.87 18.35
C LYS A 153 -1.56 -9.63 17.01
N GLU A 154 -1.09 -8.62 16.27
CA GLU A 154 -1.62 -8.23 14.96
C GLU A 154 -1.57 -9.42 13.97
N LEU A 155 -0.45 -10.15 13.98
CA LEU A 155 -0.29 -11.36 13.19
C LEU A 155 -1.31 -12.45 13.54
N ARG A 156 -1.52 -12.75 14.84
CA ARG A 156 -2.46 -13.77 15.28
C ARG A 156 -3.90 -13.40 14.93
N ASP A 157 -4.30 -12.15 15.18
CA ASP A 157 -5.63 -11.64 14.85
C ASP A 157 -5.91 -11.78 13.35
N LYS A 158 -4.92 -11.51 12.50
CA LYS A 158 -5.00 -11.70 11.05
C LYS A 158 -5.18 -13.17 10.67
N LEU A 159 -4.36 -14.07 11.22
CA LEU A 159 -4.44 -15.50 10.89
C LEU A 159 -5.69 -16.18 11.41
N GLU A 160 -6.25 -15.73 12.53
CA GLU A 160 -7.54 -16.21 13.03
C GLU A 160 -8.67 -15.83 12.06
N ARG A 161 -8.67 -14.58 11.58
CA ARG A 161 -9.64 -14.08 10.60
C ARG A 161 -9.57 -14.85 9.28
N ILE A 162 -8.36 -15.03 8.74
CA ILE A 162 -8.15 -15.81 7.50
C ILE A 162 -8.55 -17.28 7.74
N GLY A 163 -8.11 -17.89 8.85
CA GLY A 163 -8.45 -19.29 9.16
C GLY A 163 -9.96 -19.53 9.27
N SER A 164 -10.68 -18.64 9.95
CA SER A 164 -12.14 -18.73 10.10
C SER A 164 -12.89 -18.62 8.77
N PHE A 165 -12.32 -17.91 7.79
CA PHE A 165 -12.84 -17.83 6.44
C PHE A 165 -12.55 -19.11 5.66
N LEU A 166 -11.30 -19.58 5.67
CA LEU A 166 -10.89 -20.81 4.96
C LEU A 166 -11.57 -22.08 5.50
N ASP A 167 -11.97 -22.12 6.77
CA ASP A 167 -12.70 -23.27 7.31
C ASP A 167 -14.13 -23.40 6.74
N LYS A 168 -14.65 -22.33 6.12
CA LYS A 168 -15.92 -22.33 5.37
C LYS A 168 -15.74 -22.59 3.88
N ASP A 169 -14.50 -22.49 3.37
CA ASP A 169 -14.14 -22.70 1.97
C ASP A 169 -12.89 -23.61 1.86
N PRO A 170 -13.08 -24.94 1.98
CA PRO A 170 -11.98 -25.90 1.88
C PRO A 170 -11.26 -25.88 0.53
N ASP A 171 -11.97 -25.54 -0.55
CA ASP A 171 -11.38 -25.48 -1.89
C ASP A 171 -10.36 -24.33 -1.95
N MET A 172 -10.72 -23.14 -1.46
CA MET A 172 -9.78 -22.02 -1.38
C MET A 172 -8.56 -22.34 -0.49
N LYS A 173 -8.76 -23.12 0.58
CA LYS A 173 -7.68 -23.52 1.49
C LYS A 173 -6.58 -24.32 0.79
N GLU A 174 -6.91 -25.09 -0.24
CA GLU A 174 -5.93 -25.82 -1.05
C GLU A 174 -5.12 -24.91 -1.98
N HIS A 175 -5.66 -23.76 -2.35
CA HIS A 175 -5.06 -22.78 -3.26
C HIS A 175 -4.28 -21.65 -2.54
N LEU A 176 -4.21 -21.67 -1.22
CA LEU A 176 -3.56 -20.62 -0.41
C LEU A 176 -2.54 -21.21 0.56
N GLY A 177 -1.27 -20.84 0.41
CA GLY A 177 -0.21 -21.06 1.40
C GLY A 177 0.13 -19.76 2.12
N ILE A 178 0.33 -19.78 3.43
CA ILE A 178 0.66 -18.59 4.23
C ILE A 178 2.08 -18.73 4.78
N PHE A 179 2.94 -17.78 4.46
CA PHE A 179 4.36 -17.78 4.80
C PHE A 179 4.65 -16.60 5.73
N ILE A 180 4.90 -16.90 7.00
CA ILE A 180 5.24 -15.90 8.01
C ILE A 180 6.76 -15.76 8.07
N ILE A 181 7.26 -14.58 7.71
CA ILE A 181 8.68 -14.26 7.80
C ILE A 181 8.91 -13.46 9.08
N ASP A 182 9.37 -14.15 10.13
CA ASP A 182 9.62 -13.57 11.44
C ASP A 182 11.04 -13.02 11.53
N ASN A 183 11.17 -11.71 11.27
CA ASN A 183 12.42 -10.97 11.43
C ASN A 183 12.75 -10.70 12.91
N GLY A 184 11.77 -10.85 13.82
CA GLY A 184 11.94 -10.67 15.27
C GLY A 184 12.49 -11.92 15.95
N ARG A 185 12.23 -13.10 15.38
CA ARG A 185 12.49 -14.43 15.97
C ARG A 185 11.84 -14.59 17.34
N THR A 186 10.61 -14.10 17.44
CA THR A 186 9.82 -14.04 18.66
C THR A 186 8.47 -14.76 18.54
N VAL A 187 8.02 -15.03 17.31
CA VAL A 187 6.78 -15.77 17.03
C VAL A 187 6.98 -17.25 17.35
N LYS A 188 5.98 -17.86 18.00
CA LYS A 188 5.95 -19.29 18.36
C LYS A 188 4.57 -19.88 18.14
N ASP A 189 4.48 -21.19 17.99
CA ASP A 189 3.21 -21.94 18.05
C ASP A 189 2.13 -21.36 17.10
N ILE A 190 2.49 -21.16 15.84
CA ILE A 190 1.61 -20.58 14.82
C ILE A 190 1.44 -21.47 13.57
N GLU A 191 2.40 -22.36 13.33
CA GLU A 191 2.36 -23.31 12.21
C GLU A 191 1.16 -24.25 12.33
N ARG A 192 0.36 -24.32 11.28
CA ARG A 192 -0.82 -25.18 11.18
C ARG A 192 -1.29 -25.27 9.74
N GLY A 193 -1.56 -26.47 9.25
CA GLY A 193 -2.09 -26.68 7.90
C GLY A 193 -1.24 -25.99 6.83
N ASN A 194 -1.81 -24.95 6.22
CA ASN A 194 -1.18 -24.14 5.16
C ASN A 194 -0.32 -22.97 5.68
N VAL A 195 -0.14 -22.81 6.99
CA VAL A 195 0.70 -21.76 7.61
C VAL A 195 2.09 -22.29 7.92
N ARG A 196 3.13 -21.63 7.39
CA ARG A 196 4.55 -21.93 7.62
C ARG A 196 5.24 -20.74 8.29
N LEU A 197 6.03 -21.02 9.32
CA LEU A 197 6.83 -20.00 10.02
C LEU A 197 8.29 -20.12 9.60
N ILE A 198 8.87 -19.01 9.16
CA ILE A 198 10.27 -18.91 8.74
C ILE A 198 10.94 -17.81 9.56
N GLU A 199 11.89 -18.20 10.40
CA GLU A 199 12.73 -17.25 11.11
C GLU A 199 13.74 -16.60 10.15
N SER A 200 13.88 -15.28 10.26
CA SER A 200 14.79 -14.49 9.45
C SER A 200 15.60 -13.53 10.34
N PRO A 201 16.87 -13.24 10.05
CA PRO A 201 17.55 -12.12 10.70
C PRO A 201 16.87 -10.78 10.35
N ASN A 202 16.94 -9.81 11.27
CA ASN A 202 16.39 -8.47 11.01
C ASN A 202 17.30 -7.64 10.11
N TYR A 203 17.26 -7.90 8.81
CA TYR A 203 17.87 -7.05 7.78
C TYR A 203 16.86 -6.10 7.13
N GLY A 204 15.78 -5.81 7.86
CA GLY A 204 14.68 -4.91 7.45
C GLY A 204 13.60 -5.58 6.59
N GLY A 205 12.60 -4.78 6.20
CA GLY A 205 11.48 -5.18 5.35
C GLY A 205 11.91 -5.76 4.00
N SER A 206 12.89 -5.14 3.31
CA SER A 206 13.35 -5.62 2.00
C SER A 206 13.85 -7.07 2.06
N ALA A 207 14.56 -7.41 3.13
CA ALA A 207 15.05 -8.76 3.37
C ALA A 207 13.95 -9.73 3.78
N GLY A 208 12.99 -9.28 4.60
CA GLY A 208 11.81 -10.07 4.94
C GLY A 208 11.04 -10.50 3.69
N PHE A 209 10.74 -9.54 2.80
CA PHE A 209 10.03 -9.84 1.56
C PHE A 209 10.87 -10.65 0.58
N ALA A 210 12.18 -10.38 0.45
CA ALA A 210 13.08 -11.22 -0.35
C ALA A 210 13.07 -12.67 0.14
N ARG A 211 13.20 -12.88 1.47
CA ARG A 211 13.13 -14.21 2.09
C ARG A 211 11.80 -14.89 1.80
N GLY A 212 10.69 -14.17 1.95
CA GLY A 212 9.36 -14.72 1.67
C GLY A 212 9.15 -15.10 0.21
N MET A 213 9.61 -14.27 -0.73
CA MET A 213 9.60 -14.60 -2.15
C MET A 213 10.44 -15.85 -2.45
N MET A 214 11.66 -15.95 -1.89
CA MET A 214 12.54 -17.11 -2.09
C MET A 214 11.90 -18.40 -1.56
N GLU A 215 11.33 -18.35 -0.37
CA GLU A 215 10.70 -19.51 0.29
C GLU A 215 9.41 -19.94 -0.43
N ALA A 216 8.61 -18.99 -0.89
CA ALA A 216 7.41 -19.25 -1.68
C ALA A 216 7.74 -19.89 -3.03
N CYS A 217 8.78 -19.40 -3.72
CA CYS A 217 9.17 -19.93 -5.03
C CYS A 217 9.93 -21.27 -4.99
N ARG A 218 10.32 -21.74 -3.79
CA ARG A 218 11.25 -22.88 -3.62
C ARG A 218 10.67 -24.23 -4.05
N ASP A 219 9.37 -24.47 -3.86
CA ASP A 219 8.75 -25.79 -4.08
C ASP A 219 8.19 -25.99 -5.51
N GLY A 220 8.19 -24.94 -6.32
CA GLY A 220 7.70 -24.96 -7.71
C GLY A 220 6.18 -25.09 -7.85
N LYS A 221 5.42 -25.16 -6.76
CA LYS A 221 3.95 -25.23 -6.79
C LYS A 221 3.32 -23.85 -6.81
N THR A 222 3.91 -22.90 -6.09
CA THR A 222 3.43 -21.51 -6.04
C THR A 222 3.42 -20.89 -7.43
N THR A 223 2.25 -20.43 -7.87
CA THR A 223 2.09 -19.72 -9.14
C THR A 223 2.15 -18.20 -8.94
N HIS A 224 1.72 -17.70 -7.77
CA HIS A 224 1.70 -16.28 -7.43
C HIS A 224 2.12 -16.06 -5.98
N VAL A 225 2.81 -14.96 -5.70
CA VAL A 225 3.21 -14.53 -4.36
C VAL A 225 2.49 -13.24 -4.02
N LEU A 226 1.73 -13.21 -2.93
CA LEU A 226 1.11 -12.01 -2.37
C LEU A 226 1.96 -11.48 -1.22
N LEU A 227 2.51 -10.28 -1.39
CA LEU A 227 3.17 -9.53 -0.32
C LEU A 227 2.12 -8.77 0.49
N ASN A 228 2.22 -8.83 1.81
CA ASN A 228 1.31 -8.15 2.73
C ASN A 228 2.03 -7.81 4.06
N ASP A 229 1.89 -6.58 4.53
CA ASP A 229 2.39 -6.16 5.85
C ASP A 229 1.61 -6.84 6.97
N ASP A 230 2.21 -7.09 8.14
CA ASP A 230 1.54 -7.73 9.27
C ASP A 230 0.42 -6.86 9.89
N ASP A 231 0.57 -5.55 9.87
CA ASP A 231 -0.41 -4.57 10.40
C ASP A 231 -1.40 -4.02 9.34
N ALA A 232 -1.32 -4.48 8.09
CA ALA A 232 -2.39 -4.31 7.11
C ALA A 232 -3.58 -5.21 7.46
N ARG A 233 -4.76 -4.65 7.68
CA ARG A 233 -6.01 -5.40 7.90
C ARG A 233 -6.71 -5.65 6.58
N LEU A 234 -7.25 -6.85 6.39
CA LEU A 234 -7.92 -7.24 5.16
C LEU A 234 -9.20 -8.04 5.44
N ASP A 235 -10.15 -7.93 4.52
CA ASP A 235 -11.25 -8.86 4.40
C ASP A 235 -10.77 -10.12 3.66
N PRO A 236 -10.85 -11.34 4.25
CA PRO A 236 -10.39 -12.55 3.58
C PRO A 236 -10.98 -12.80 2.18
N GLU A 237 -12.16 -12.23 1.88
CA GLU A 237 -12.75 -12.25 0.55
C GLU A 237 -11.80 -11.68 -0.53
N ILE A 238 -10.93 -10.71 -0.22
CA ILE A 238 -10.01 -10.16 -1.23
C ILE A 238 -8.95 -11.18 -1.66
N LEU A 239 -8.58 -12.13 -0.78
CA LEU A 239 -7.69 -13.24 -1.11
C LEU A 239 -8.39 -14.20 -2.09
N PHE A 240 -9.68 -14.48 -1.86
CA PHE A 240 -10.52 -15.27 -2.76
C PHE A 240 -10.59 -14.61 -4.14
N ARG A 241 -10.91 -13.31 -4.20
CA ARG A 241 -10.97 -12.53 -5.44
C ARG A 241 -9.65 -12.53 -6.20
N THR A 242 -8.53 -12.48 -5.49
CA THR A 242 -7.19 -12.53 -6.07
C THR A 242 -6.93 -13.89 -6.74
N ILE A 243 -7.26 -14.99 -6.07
CA ILE A 243 -7.15 -16.35 -6.66
C ILE A 243 -8.08 -16.48 -7.86
N SER A 244 -9.33 -16.01 -7.74
CA SER A 244 -10.31 -16.07 -8.81
C SER A 244 -9.85 -15.28 -10.05
N PHE A 245 -9.39 -14.04 -9.86
CA PHE A 245 -8.82 -13.19 -10.91
C PHE A 245 -7.70 -13.90 -11.69
N TYR A 246 -6.71 -14.45 -10.98
CA TYR A 246 -5.60 -15.16 -11.63
C TYR A 246 -6.03 -16.45 -12.31
N SER A 247 -7.04 -17.15 -11.76
CA SER A 247 -7.56 -18.38 -12.35
C SER A 247 -8.29 -18.13 -13.67
N LEU A 248 -8.79 -16.90 -13.86
CA LEU A 248 -9.53 -16.44 -15.04
C LEU A 248 -8.68 -15.58 -15.98
N LEU A 249 -7.43 -15.27 -15.64
CA LEU A 249 -6.60 -14.33 -16.38
C LEU A 249 -6.43 -14.76 -17.84
N LYS A 250 -6.54 -13.83 -18.79
CA LYS A 250 -6.36 -14.13 -20.23
C LYS A 250 -4.96 -14.63 -20.54
N ASP A 251 -4.86 -15.36 -21.64
CA ASP A 251 -3.56 -15.74 -22.19
C ASP A 251 -2.80 -14.49 -22.69
N GLY A 252 -1.48 -14.48 -22.49
CA GLY A 252 -0.63 -13.33 -22.77
C GLY A 252 -0.58 -12.27 -21.66
N LEU A 253 -1.38 -12.40 -20.60
CA LEU A 253 -1.35 -11.49 -19.43
C LEU A 253 -0.72 -12.13 -18.18
N SER A 254 -0.02 -13.25 -18.32
CA SER A 254 0.50 -14.06 -17.20
C SER A 254 1.54 -13.37 -16.31
N ASP A 255 2.09 -12.23 -16.73
CA ASP A 255 3.01 -11.42 -15.93
C ASP A 255 2.30 -10.30 -15.14
N THR A 256 0.97 -10.22 -15.20
CA THR A 256 0.17 -9.18 -14.52
C THR A 256 0.33 -9.21 -13.01
N MET A 257 0.75 -8.08 -12.46
CA MET A 257 0.75 -7.81 -11.02
C MET A 257 -0.59 -7.19 -10.60
N LEU A 258 -1.17 -7.69 -9.52
CA LEU A 258 -2.41 -7.18 -8.94
C LEU A 258 -2.12 -6.47 -7.62
N GLY A 259 -2.33 -5.16 -7.58
CA GLY A 259 -2.19 -4.34 -6.39
C GLY A 259 -3.51 -4.09 -5.69
N GLY A 260 -3.46 -3.94 -4.37
CA GLY A 260 -4.61 -3.57 -3.54
C GLY A 260 -4.59 -2.08 -3.17
N THR A 261 -5.77 -1.46 -3.12
CA THR A 261 -5.92 -0.09 -2.65
C THR A 261 -5.67 -0.03 -1.14
N MET A 262 -4.84 0.90 -0.69
CA MET A 262 -4.64 1.16 0.73
C MET A 262 -5.68 2.17 1.21
N LEU A 263 -6.48 1.76 2.19
CA LEU A 263 -7.36 2.59 3.01
C LEU A 263 -6.67 2.97 4.32
N LEU A 264 -7.07 4.09 4.90
CA LEU A 264 -6.52 4.57 6.16
C LEU A 264 -7.26 3.97 7.37
N LEU A 265 -6.55 3.49 8.39
CA LEU A 265 -7.20 2.97 9.59
C LEU A 265 -7.96 4.03 10.41
N ASP A 266 -7.47 5.27 10.43
CA ASP A 266 -8.08 6.40 11.15
C ASP A 266 -9.23 7.05 10.37
N ARG A 267 -9.27 6.81 9.05
CA ARG A 267 -10.34 7.27 8.14
C ARG A 267 -10.71 6.10 7.22
N PRO A 268 -11.48 5.12 7.73
CA PRO A 268 -11.64 3.79 7.11
C PRO A 268 -12.21 3.78 5.69
N CYS A 269 -12.93 4.83 5.28
CA CYS A 269 -13.45 4.96 3.92
C CYS A 269 -12.52 5.74 2.97
N GLU A 270 -11.46 6.36 3.49
CA GLU A 270 -10.57 7.25 2.72
C GLU A 270 -9.37 6.47 2.16
N THR A 271 -9.09 6.67 0.87
CA THR A 271 -7.92 6.11 0.20
C THR A 271 -6.63 6.85 0.57
N HIS A 272 -5.60 6.08 0.90
CA HIS A 272 -4.23 6.56 0.92
C HIS A 272 -3.62 6.53 -0.48
N GLU A 273 -3.72 5.38 -1.18
CA GLU A 273 -3.11 5.13 -2.49
C GLU A 273 -3.79 3.95 -3.20
N SER A 274 -4.00 4.05 -4.52
CA SER A 274 -4.35 2.93 -5.40
C SER A 274 -3.38 2.87 -6.58
N GLY A 275 -2.16 2.38 -6.29
CA GLY A 275 -1.01 2.47 -7.20
C GLY A 275 -0.37 3.85 -7.22
N ALA A 276 0.84 3.91 -7.78
CA ALA A 276 1.64 5.12 -7.81
C ALA A 276 2.52 5.21 -9.04
N VAL A 277 2.96 6.44 -9.35
CA VAL A 277 3.92 6.74 -10.42
C VAL A 277 5.19 7.35 -9.85
N PHE A 278 6.32 7.09 -10.50
CA PHE A 278 7.60 7.72 -10.18
C PHE A 278 7.90 8.81 -11.21
N LYS A 279 7.90 10.08 -10.79
CA LYS A 279 8.11 11.23 -11.69
C LYS A 279 9.25 12.12 -11.19
N GLY A 280 10.22 12.36 -12.07
CA GLY A 280 11.42 13.13 -11.75
C GLY A 280 12.28 12.40 -10.71
N SER A 281 12.17 12.83 -9.46
CA SER A 281 12.99 12.35 -8.34
C SER A 281 12.20 11.86 -7.13
N LYS A 282 10.90 11.57 -7.28
CA LYS A 282 10.04 11.14 -6.18
C LYS A 282 8.81 10.31 -6.63
N PRO A 283 8.27 9.49 -5.72
CA PRO A 283 6.97 8.84 -5.91
C PRO A 283 5.81 9.82 -5.84
N HIS A 284 4.71 9.45 -6.50
CA HIS A 284 3.43 10.14 -6.52
C HIS A 284 2.30 9.11 -6.42
N SER A 285 1.67 9.04 -5.25
CA SER A 285 0.49 8.21 -5.01
C SER A 285 -0.69 8.66 -5.88
N LEU A 286 -1.37 7.71 -6.51
CA LEU A 286 -2.59 7.93 -7.27
C LEU A 286 -3.83 7.74 -6.38
N LYS A 287 -4.95 8.32 -6.81
CA LYS A 287 -6.27 8.13 -6.19
C LYS A 287 -6.32 8.42 -4.69
N ARG A 288 -5.59 9.43 -4.20
CA ARG A 288 -5.58 9.81 -2.77
C ARG A 288 -6.86 10.52 -2.37
N HIS A 289 -7.26 10.36 -1.11
CA HIS A 289 -8.35 11.11 -0.47
C HIS A 289 -9.73 10.92 -1.11
N LEU A 290 -9.94 9.80 -1.79
CA LEU A 290 -11.26 9.38 -2.26
C LEU A 290 -12.00 8.74 -1.08
N ASP A 291 -13.24 9.17 -0.85
CA ASP A 291 -14.14 8.52 0.11
C ASP A 291 -14.92 7.41 -0.61
N LEU A 292 -14.50 6.16 -0.44
CA LEU A 292 -15.08 4.99 -1.12
C LEU A 292 -16.44 4.57 -0.55
N SER A 293 -16.96 5.27 0.46
CA SER A 293 -18.38 5.16 0.83
C SER A 293 -19.28 5.78 -0.24
N ASP A 294 -18.75 6.65 -1.11
CA ASP A 294 -19.45 7.21 -2.25
C ASP A 294 -19.16 6.48 -3.57
N ILE A 295 -20.18 6.32 -4.39
CA ILE A 295 -20.08 5.60 -5.66
C ILE A 295 -19.28 6.38 -6.70
N SER A 296 -19.37 7.72 -6.69
CA SER A 296 -18.59 8.55 -7.62
C SER A 296 -17.08 8.42 -7.37
N SER A 297 -16.68 8.27 -6.11
CA SER A 297 -15.30 7.94 -5.72
C SER A 297 -14.87 6.55 -6.20
N ASN A 298 -15.78 5.57 -6.23
CA ASN A 298 -15.47 4.24 -6.78
C ASN A 298 -15.33 4.29 -8.31
N GLU A 299 -16.14 5.09 -9.02
CA GLU A 299 -15.96 5.34 -10.45
C GLU A 299 -14.63 6.03 -10.75
N GLU A 300 -14.24 7.00 -9.92
CA GLU A 300 -12.93 7.64 -10.00
C GLU A 300 -11.79 6.64 -9.75
N LEU A 301 -11.92 5.78 -8.74
CA LEU A 301 -10.96 4.71 -8.44
C LEU A 301 -10.77 3.76 -9.63
N GLU A 302 -11.87 3.41 -10.31
CA GLU A 302 -11.83 2.49 -11.46
C GLU A 302 -11.28 3.11 -12.74
N ARG A 303 -11.20 4.43 -12.84
CA ARG A 303 -10.59 5.08 -14.01
C ARG A 303 -9.14 4.65 -14.15
N GLU A 304 -8.83 4.07 -15.31
CA GLU A 304 -7.50 3.59 -15.68
C GLU A 304 -6.46 4.72 -15.65
N GLU A 305 -5.33 4.45 -15.00
CA GLU A 305 -4.15 5.30 -14.98
C GLU A 305 -2.88 4.45 -15.13
N SER A 306 -1.80 5.03 -15.65
CA SER A 306 -0.51 4.34 -15.69
C SER A 306 0.03 4.19 -14.28
N ILE A 307 0.41 2.97 -13.90
CA ILE A 307 0.96 2.64 -12.58
C ILE A 307 2.40 2.14 -12.77
N ASP A 308 3.34 2.76 -12.06
CA ASP A 308 4.75 2.33 -12.08
C ASP A 308 5.03 1.30 -10.99
N TYR A 309 4.38 1.40 -9.83
CA TYR A 309 4.54 0.48 -8.70
C TYR A 309 3.32 0.44 -7.78
N PHE A 310 3.31 -0.55 -6.88
CA PHE A 310 2.37 -0.68 -5.78
C PHE A 310 3.16 -0.86 -4.48
N GLY A 311 2.67 -0.29 -3.38
CA GLY A 311 3.17 -0.62 -2.06
C GLY A 311 2.92 -2.09 -1.69
N TRP A 312 3.78 -2.65 -0.85
CA TRP A 312 3.74 -4.07 -0.48
C TRP A 312 2.78 -4.40 0.68
N TRP A 313 1.93 -3.44 1.07
CA TRP A 313 0.77 -3.73 1.92
C TRP A 313 -0.18 -4.72 1.24
N TYR A 314 -0.26 -4.73 -0.10
CA TYR A 314 -0.99 -5.75 -0.86
C TYR A 314 -0.53 -5.75 -2.32
N LEU A 315 0.35 -6.68 -2.67
CA LEU A 315 0.82 -6.84 -4.05
C LEU A 315 0.97 -8.32 -4.39
N ALA A 316 0.14 -8.83 -5.29
CA ALA A 316 0.28 -10.16 -5.86
C ALA A 316 1.12 -10.13 -7.14
N ILE A 317 2.11 -11.02 -7.20
CA ILE A 317 3.13 -11.08 -8.24
C ILE A 317 3.21 -12.52 -8.77
N PRO A 318 3.17 -12.74 -10.10
CA PRO A 318 3.44 -14.06 -10.66
C PRO A 318 4.84 -14.57 -10.28
N ALA A 319 4.95 -15.83 -9.86
CA ALA A 319 6.22 -16.40 -9.41
C ALA A 319 7.30 -16.36 -10.51
N GLU A 320 6.90 -16.54 -11.78
CA GLU A 320 7.82 -16.40 -12.93
C GLU A 320 8.34 -14.97 -13.11
N THR A 321 7.55 -13.95 -12.75
CA THR A 321 7.99 -12.56 -12.76
C THR A 321 9.08 -12.32 -11.71
N ILE A 322 8.96 -12.93 -10.52
CA ILE A 322 10.01 -12.88 -9.48
C ILE A 322 11.28 -13.57 -9.99
N LYS A 323 11.18 -14.80 -10.51
CA LYS A 323 12.34 -15.54 -11.03
C LYS A 323 13.05 -14.79 -12.15
N LYS A 324 12.30 -14.12 -13.03
CA LYS A 324 12.83 -13.35 -14.16
C LYS A 324 13.52 -12.05 -13.71
N ASN A 325 12.90 -11.31 -12.80
CA ASN A 325 13.33 -9.95 -12.47
C ASN A 325 14.24 -9.91 -11.24
N GLY A 326 14.35 -11.00 -10.49
CA GLY A 326 15.10 -11.09 -9.24
C GLY A 326 14.26 -10.65 -8.04
N TYR A 327 14.93 -10.42 -6.93
CA TYR A 327 14.36 -10.09 -5.62
C TYR A 327 14.54 -8.58 -5.31
N PRO A 328 13.95 -8.07 -4.23
CA PRO A 328 14.21 -6.71 -3.75
C PRO A 328 15.71 -6.43 -3.57
N LEU A 329 16.13 -5.18 -3.81
CA LEU A 329 17.48 -4.76 -3.40
C LEU A 329 17.58 -4.73 -1.86
N PRO A 330 18.77 -4.97 -1.27
CA PRO A 330 18.96 -5.06 0.18
C PRO A 330 19.02 -3.65 0.80
N MET A 331 17.86 -3.00 0.83
CA MET A 331 17.71 -1.59 1.22
C MET A 331 17.23 -1.39 2.66
N PHE A 332 17.14 -2.45 3.44
CA PHE A 332 16.57 -2.45 4.80
C PHE A 332 15.07 -2.14 4.80
N TYR A 333 14.61 -0.88 4.64
CA TYR A 333 13.20 -0.56 4.38
C TYR A 333 13.07 0.78 3.60
N LYS A 334 11.89 1.02 3.01
CA LYS A 334 11.53 2.14 2.11
C LYS A 334 12.06 2.01 0.68
N MET A 335 11.22 2.41 -0.28
CA MET A 335 11.52 2.50 -1.72
C MET A 335 11.88 1.17 -2.40
N ASP A 336 11.83 0.07 -1.67
CA ASP A 336 12.00 -1.30 -2.16
C ASP A 336 10.84 -1.73 -3.05
N ASP A 337 9.63 -1.32 -2.70
CA ASP A 337 8.44 -1.39 -3.55
C ASP A 337 8.57 -0.57 -4.84
N VAL A 338 9.02 0.69 -4.74
CA VAL A 338 9.23 1.58 -5.88
C VAL A 338 10.29 1.01 -6.83
N GLU A 339 11.43 0.59 -6.28
CA GLU A 339 12.54 0.03 -7.05
C GLU A 339 12.14 -1.23 -7.78
N TYR A 340 11.48 -2.16 -7.09
CA TYR A 340 11.03 -3.40 -7.70
C TYR A 340 9.96 -3.15 -8.78
N GLY A 341 9.03 -2.23 -8.53
CA GLY A 341 7.99 -1.86 -9.50
C GLY A 341 8.56 -1.27 -10.80
N LEU A 342 9.56 -0.40 -10.69
CA LEU A 342 10.25 0.20 -11.84
C LEU A 342 11.15 -0.80 -12.58
N ARG A 343 11.84 -1.68 -11.86
CA ARG A 343 12.66 -2.74 -12.45
C ARG A 343 11.82 -3.83 -13.12
N SER A 344 10.56 -4.00 -12.72
CA SER A 344 9.65 -4.99 -13.27
C SER A 344 8.67 -4.36 -14.28
N PRO A 345 8.90 -4.47 -15.61
CA PRO A 345 8.07 -3.85 -16.64
C PRO A 345 6.71 -4.54 -16.85
N SER A 346 6.28 -5.38 -15.91
CA SER A 346 5.02 -6.11 -15.93
C SER A 346 3.81 -5.20 -15.96
N ARG A 347 2.72 -5.69 -16.54
CA ARG A 347 1.39 -5.06 -16.44
C ARG A 347 0.99 -4.96 -14.96
N LYS A 348 0.46 -3.81 -14.56
CA LYS A 348 0.04 -3.51 -13.18
C LYS A 348 -1.43 -3.14 -13.20
N VAL A 349 -2.23 -3.82 -12.39
CA VAL A 349 -3.69 -3.64 -12.32
C VAL A 349 -4.11 -3.49 -10.86
N THR A 350 -5.10 -2.63 -10.62
CA THR A 350 -5.83 -2.48 -9.35
C THR A 350 -7.31 -2.52 -9.67
N MET A 351 -8.14 -2.99 -8.73
CA MET A 351 -9.58 -3.15 -8.94
C MET A 351 -10.36 -2.77 -7.68
N CYS A 352 -11.54 -2.19 -7.89
CA CYS A 352 -12.54 -1.97 -6.85
C CYS A 352 -12.85 -3.28 -6.10
N GLY A 353 -13.02 -3.19 -4.78
CA GLY A 353 -13.24 -4.34 -3.91
C GLY A 353 -11.98 -5.13 -3.53
N ILE A 354 -10.79 -4.74 -3.99
CA ILE A 354 -9.49 -5.26 -3.50
C ILE A 354 -8.78 -4.15 -2.73
N SER A 355 -9.05 -4.10 -1.43
CA SER A 355 -8.54 -3.04 -0.53
C SER A 355 -8.09 -3.61 0.81
N VAL A 356 -7.10 -2.97 1.41
CA VAL A 356 -6.62 -3.23 2.77
C VAL A 356 -6.61 -1.95 3.58
N TRP A 357 -6.82 -2.04 4.88
CA TRP A 357 -6.62 -0.90 5.78
C TRP A 357 -5.24 -0.95 6.42
N HIS A 358 -4.54 0.17 6.44
CA HIS A 358 -3.20 0.26 7.01
C HIS A 358 -3.04 1.53 7.86
N PRO A 359 -2.23 1.51 8.93
CA PRO A 359 -1.90 2.73 9.68
C PRO A 359 -1.32 3.83 8.78
N SER A 360 -1.66 5.09 9.04
CA SER A 360 -1.03 6.21 8.33
C SER A 360 0.49 6.24 8.58
N PHE A 361 1.28 6.50 7.54
CA PHE A 361 2.74 6.62 7.65
C PHE A 361 3.19 7.78 8.54
N SER A 362 2.36 8.81 8.74
CA SER A 362 2.69 9.95 9.61
C SER A 362 2.80 9.55 11.09
N SER A 363 2.04 8.54 11.52
CA SER A 363 1.98 8.04 12.91
C SER A 363 3.30 7.45 13.44
N SER A 364 4.24 7.12 12.54
CA SER A 364 5.52 6.45 12.85
C SER A 364 6.75 7.23 12.34
N TYR A 365 6.59 8.53 12.10
CA TYR A 365 7.68 9.36 11.58
C TYR A 365 8.94 9.27 12.45
N SER A 366 10.12 9.19 11.81
CA SER A 366 11.41 9.18 12.50
C SER A 366 12.52 9.66 11.57
N ALA A 367 13.60 10.19 12.15
CA ALA A 367 14.79 10.58 11.39
C ALA A 367 15.43 9.36 10.67
N SER A 368 15.33 8.16 11.26
CA SER A 368 15.74 6.92 10.60
C SER A 368 14.94 6.65 9.33
N SER A 369 13.63 6.89 9.35
CA SER A 369 12.80 6.79 8.15
C SER A 369 13.25 7.77 7.06
N THR A 370 13.64 9.00 7.42
CA THR A 370 14.20 9.97 6.48
C THR A 370 15.52 9.49 5.90
N TYR A 371 16.43 8.95 6.73
CA TYR A 371 17.70 8.41 6.26
C TYR A 371 17.48 7.35 5.18
N TYR A 372 16.63 6.35 5.44
CA TYR A 372 16.38 5.29 4.48
C TYR A 372 15.67 5.80 3.22
N ALA A 373 14.62 6.61 3.35
CA ALA A 373 13.92 7.18 2.21
C ALA A 373 14.87 7.98 1.31
N HIS A 374 15.67 8.90 1.86
CA HIS A 374 16.58 9.74 1.08
C HIS A 374 17.80 8.99 0.56
N ARG A 375 18.30 7.98 1.30
CA ARG A 375 19.37 7.11 0.80
C ARG A 375 18.87 6.31 -0.41
N ASN A 376 17.69 5.71 -0.28
CA ASN A 376 17.13 4.83 -1.29
C ASN A 376 16.56 5.61 -2.49
N ASP A 377 16.14 6.88 -2.32
CA ASP A 377 15.90 7.83 -3.42
C ASP A 377 17.10 7.90 -4.37
N LEU A 378 18.30 8.10 -3.80
CA LEU A 378 19.53 8.23 -4.58
C LEU A 378 19.93 6.89 -5.23
N VAL A 379 19.76 5.76 -4.51
CA VAL A 379 19.96 4.42 -5.07
C VAL A 379 19.04 4.20 -6.26
N LEU A 380 17.75 4.51 -6.13
CA LEU A 380 16.77 4.34 -7.19
C LEU A 380 17.11 5.16 -8.42
N LEU A 381 17.44 6.45 -8.23
CA LEU A 381 17.87 7.32 -9.33
C LEU A 381 19.10 6.77 -10.05
N ALA A 382 20.07 6.26 -9.29
CA ALA A 382 21.32 5.76 -9.85
C ALA A 382 21.16 4.40 -10.56
N CYS A 383 20.40 3.46 -9.98
CA CYS A 383 20.10 2.16 -10.59
C CYS A 383 19.35 2.30 -11.91
N ASN A 384 18.55 3.36 -12.07
CA ASN A 384 17.81 3.66 -13.30
C ASN A 384 18.55 4.60 -14.27
N HIS A 385 19.82 4.94 -13.99
CA HIS A 385 20.63 5.86 -14.82
C HIS A 385 20.01 7.26 -15.01
N ILE A 386 19.20 7.72 -14.05
CA ILE A 386 18.52 9.03 -14.06
C ILE A 386 18.99 9.95 -12.93
N LEU A 387 20.06 9.60 -12.22
CA LEU A 387 20.73 10.54 -11.32
C LEU A 387 21.43 11.61 -12.17
N ASP A 388 20.81 12.78 -12.29
CA ASP A 388 21.33 13.92 -13.01
C ASP A 388 21.36 15.19 -12.13
N ARG A 389 21.87 16.30 -12.67
CA ARG A 389 21.95 17.57 -11.93
C ARG A 389 20.57 18.07 -11.49
N ARG A 390 19.53 17.87 -12.30
CA ARG A 390 18.18 18.34 -12.01
C ARG A 390 17.60 17.57 -10.83
N ASN A 391 17.64 16.25 -10.87
CA ASN A 391 17.12 15.39 -9.82
C ASN A 391 17.93 15.55 -8.52
N ILE A 392 19.25 15.80 -8.61
CA ILE A 392 20.07 16.18 -7.45
C ILE A 392 19.60 17.53 -6.89
N ASP A 393 19.35 18.53 -7.74
CA ASP A 393 18.88 19.84 -7.28
C ASP A 393 17.53 19.74 -6.56
N GLU A 394 16.56 19.01 -7.13
CA GLU A 394 15.25 18.72 -6.53
C GLU A 394 15.37 17.97 -5.19
N PHE A 395 16.23 16.95 -5.12
CA PHE A 395 16.51 16.21 -3.87
C PHE A 395 17.09 17.14 -2.78
N MET A 396 18.04 17.99 -3.15
CA MET A 396 18.69 18.92 -2.21
C MET A 396 17.72 20.00 -1.72
N GLU A 397 16.75 20.42 -2.52
CA GLU A 397 15.67 21.33 -2.10
C GLU A 397 14.79 20.70 -1.01
N ARG A 398 14.46 19.40 -1.14
CA ARG A 398 13.74 18.66 -0.08
C ARG A 398 14.56 18.57 1.21
N ALA A 399 15.86 18.28 1.11
CA ALA A 399 16.74 18.25 2.28
C ALA A 399 16.88 19.62 2.98
N LEU A 400 16.90 20.70 2.21
CA LEU A 400 16.96 22.06 2.76
C LEU A 400 15.62 22.50 3.38
N LEU A 401 14.49 21.97 2.90
CA LEU A 401 13.17 22.20 3.50
C LEU A 401 13.15 21.76 4.97
N ASP A 402 13.70 20.58 5.28
CA ASP A 402 13.79 20.08 6.66
C ASP A 402 14.53 21.06 7.58
N THR A 403 15.64 21.63 7.08
CA THR A 403 16.41 22.63 7.83
C THR A 403 15.60 23.91 8.05
N ALA A 404 14.89 24.37 7.03
CA ALA A 404 14.04 25.57 7.08
C ALA A 404 12.82 25.38 8.00
N CYS A 405 12.41 24.14 8.24
CA CYS A 405 11.30 23.75 9.10
C CYS A 405 11.77 23.25 10.50
N LEU A 406 13.02 23.51 10.89
CA LEU A 406 13.59 23.12 12.20
C LEU A 406 13.69 21.59 12.43
N ARG A 407 13.54 20.78 11.38
CA ARG A 407 13.69 19.31 11.40
C ARG A 407 15.16 18.88 11.31
N TYR A 408 15.99 19.43 12.20
CA TYR A 408 17.43 19.17 12.20
C TYR A 408 17.82 17.70 12.29
N PRO A 409 17.13 16.82 13.06
CA PRO A 409 17.42 15.38 13.03
C PRO A 409 17.23 14.76 11.64
N SER A 410 16.16 15.13 10.91
CA SER A 410 15.92 14.68 9.52
C SER A 410 17.00 15.20 8.56
N THR A 411 17.48 16.43 8.74
CA THR A 411 18.60 16.93 7.94
C THR A 411 19.89 16.16 8.21
N SER A 412 20.23 15.90 9.48
CA SER A 412 21.41 15.10 9.84
C SER A 412 21.33 13.69 9.26
N ALA A 413 20.15 13.08 9.34
CA ALA A 413 19.85 11.78 8.72
C ALA A 413 20.05 11.82 7.19
N THR A 414 19.59 12.87 6.53
CA THR A 414 19.78 13.06 5.07
C THR A 414 21.25 13.23 4.71
N MET A 415 22.02 14.01 5.47
CA MET A 415 23.45 14.16 5.23
C MET A 415 24.17 12.82 5.31
N LYS A 416 23.86 12.03 6.34
CA LYS A 416 24.39 10.68 6.51
C LYS A 416 23.96 9.74 5.36
N ALA A 417 22.71 9.85 4.90
CA ALA A 417 22.21 9.09 3.75
C ALA A 417 23.05 9.35 2.48
N ILE A 418 23.36 10.62 2.20
CA ILE A 418 24.22 10.99 1.07
C ILE A 418 25.64 10.45 1.26
N GLU A 419 26.20 10.54 2.47
CA GLU A 419 27.54 10.02 2.78
C GLU A 419 27.64 8.52 2.58
N ASP A 420 26.64 7.76 3.02
CA ASP A 420 26.60 6.31 2.86
C ASP A 420 26.36 5.90 1.39
N PHE A 421 25.50 6.62 0.65
CA PHE A 421 25.33 6.45 -0.80
C PHE A 421 26.63 6.71 -1.59
N LEU A 422 27.40 7.73 -1.21
CA LEU A 422 28.67 8.05 -1.87
C LEU A 422 29.74 6.96 -1.73
N LYS A 423 29.60 6.02 -0.78
CA LYS A 423 30.51 4.87 -0.60
C LYS A 423 30.36 3.81 -1.70
N GLY A 424 29.27 3.85 -2.46
CA GLY A 424 29.00 2.90 -3.55
C GLY A 424 28.19 1.67 -3.12
N PRO A 425 27.69 0.90 -4.11
CA PRO A 425 26.70 -0.15 -3.90
C PRO A 425 27.20 -1.27 -2.98
N ASP A 426 28.44 -1.71 -3.14
CA ASP A 426 28.95 -2.87 -2.38
C ASP A 426 28.98 -2.64 -0.87
N THR A 427 29.34 -1.42 -0.47
CA THR A 427 29.29 -1.04 0.94
C THR A 427 27.84 -0.84 1.37
N LEU A 428 27.06 -0.07 0.61
CA LEU A 428 25.70 0.31 0.99
C LEU A 428 24.78 -0.89 1.16
N PHE A 429 24.81 -1.84 0.24
CA PHE A 429 23.91 -3.00 0.25
C PHE A 429 24.25 -3.99 1.36
N ARG A 430 25.51 -4.09 1.77
CA ARG A 430 25.92 -4.89 2.94
C ARG A 430 25.52 -4.25 4.27
N MET A 431 25.28 -2.94 4.32
CA MET A 431 24.85 -2.26 5.55
C MET A 431 23.45 -2.69 6.02
N CYS A 432 22.67 -3.40 5.21
CA CYS A 432 21.39 -3.97 5.67
C CYS A 432 21.59 -4.95 6.85
N LEU A 433 22.77 -5.57 6.95
CA LEU A 433 23.12 -6.55 8.00
C LEU A 433 23.26 -5.89 9.38
N ASP A 434 23.74 -4.65 9.42
CA ASP A 434 24.07 -3.94 10.66
C ASP A 434 22.91 -3.02 11.14
N GLY A 435 21.92 -2.76 10.29
CA GLY A 435 20.88 -1.77 10.53
C GLY A 435 21.42 -0.32 10.58
N PRO A 436 20.58 0.67 10.97
CA PRO A 436 20.99 2.06 10.96
C PRO A 436 21.86 2.38 12.19
N ALA A 437 23.14 2.67 12.00
CA ALA A 437 24.01 3.14 13.09
C ALA A 437 24.14 4.68 13.08
N GLY A 438 23.92 5.34 14.23
CA GLY A 438 24.29 6.75 14.45
C GLY A 438 23.35 7.79 13.85
N ILE A 439 22.04 7.54 13.87
CA ILE A 439 21.02 8.53 13.44
C ILE A 439 20.43 9.20 14.69
N GLU A 440 20.56 10.54 14.79
CA GLU A 440 19.91 11.33 15.85
C GLU A 440 18.38 11.26 15.68
N GLY A 441 17.67 10.85 16.74
CA GLY A 441 16.21 10.70 16.74
C GLY A 441 15.47 11.98 17.12
N TYR A 442 14.14 11.90 17.06
CA TYR A 442 13.24 12.89 17.66
C TYR A 442 12.90 12.48 19.10
N GLU A 443 12.73 13.45 19.98
CA GLU A 443 12.26 13.23 21.35
C GLU A 443 10.74 13.44 21.40
N TYR A 444 10.01 12.32 21.38
CA TYR A 444 8.55 12.35 21.45
C TYR A 444 8.05 12.47 22.89
N GLY A 445 7.01 13.26 23.09
CA GLY A 445 6.33 13.47 24.37
C GLY A 445 4.84 13.78 24.19
N ASP A 446 4.18 14.07 25.30
CA ASP A 446 2.75 14.42 25.32
C ASP A 446 2.50 15.79 24.67
N VAL A 447 1.56 15.86 23.72
CA VAL A 447 1.24 17.09 22.98
C VAL A 447 0.73 18.18 23.92
N GLY A 448 -0.11 17.82 24.89
CA GLY A 448 -0.64 18.75 25.89
C GLY A 448 0.48 19.42 26.66
N GLU A 449 1.43 18.65 27.19
CA GLU A 449 2.59 19.16 27.91
C GLU A 449 3.53 19.99 27.01
N LEU A 450 3.83 19.50 25.81
CA LEU A 450 4.72 20.17 24.86
C LEU A 450 4.15 21.48 24.32
N SER A 451 2.82 21.62 24.31
CA SER A 451 2.14 22.83 23.84
C SER A 451 2.16 23.99 24.84
N ILE A 452 2.50 23.72 26.11
CA ILE A 452 2.48 24.72 27.17
C ILE A 452 3.49 25.84 26.87
N GLY A 453 2.99 27.08 26.81
CA GLY A 453 3.80 28.27 26.60
C GLY A 453 4.24 28.52 25.16
N LEU A 454 3.70 27.78 24.19
CA LEU A 454 3.82 28.14 22.77
C LEU A 454 3.06 29.43 22.49
N ARG A 455 3.65 30.31 21.69
CA ARG A 455 3.07 31.60 21.29
C ARG A 455 2.78 31.58 19.80
N PRO A 456 1.55 31.79 19.33
CA PRO A 456 1.25 31.74 17.90
C PRO A 456 2.19 32.63 17.06
N GLY A 457 2.77 32.03 16.02
CA GLY A 457 3.57 32.73 15.01
C GLY A 457 2.77 33.79 14.27
N LYS A 458 3.49 34.75 13.69
CA LYS A 458 2.89 35.75 12.80
C LYS A 458 2.94 35.27 11.35
N GLU A 459 1.87 35.54 10.62
CA GLU A 459 1.85 35.29 9.18
C GLU A 459 2.99 36.03 8.47
N THR A 460 3.69 35.32 7.59
CA THR A 460 4.82 35.90 6.87
C THR A 460 4.37 36.79 5.71
N ARG A 461 4.93 37.99 5.63
CA ARG A 461 4.84 38.87 4.45
C ARG A 461 6.11 38.85 3.60
N ALA A 462 7.12 38.05 4.01
CA ALA A 462 8.39 37.98 3.32
C ALA A 462 8.27 37.13 2.05
N GLY A 463 8.68 37.70 0.92
CA GLY A 463 8.77 37.00 -0.36
C GLY A 463 9.81 35.87 -0.31
N PHE A 464 9.62 34.86 -1.17
CA PHE A 464 10.42 33.62 -1.20
C PHE A 464 11.93 33.87 -1.25
N GLY A 465 12.39 34.80 -2.10
CA GLY A 465 13.82 35.13 -2.22
C GLY A 465 14.44 35.62 -0.91
N PHE A 466 13.76 36.54 -0.21
CA PHE A 466 14.24 37.07 1.08
C PHE A 466 14.26 35.99 2.16
N ARG A 467 13.26 35.10 2.19
CA ARG A 467 13.26 33.94 3.09
C ARG A 467 14.47 33.05 2.84
N LYS A 468 14.80 32.74 1.58
CA LYS A 468 15.96 31.92 1.23
C LYS A 468 17.28 32.52 1.73
N TYR A 469 17.51 33.83 1.51
CA TYR A 469 18.73 34.51 1.95
C TYR A 469 18.89 34.60 3.47
N THR A 470 17.77 34.63 4.21
CA THR A 470 17.77 34.73 5.68
C THR A 470 17.77 33.38 6.38
N LEU A 471 17.99 32.27 5.65
CA LEU A 471 17.81 30.90 6.13
C LEU A 471 16.42 30.72 6.75
N ASN A 472 15.39 31.13 6.02
CA ASN A 472 13.99 31.18 6.45
C ASN A 472 13.76 32.03 7.73
N GLY A 473 14.46 33.14 7.86
CA GLY A 473 14.35 34.02 9.03
C GLY A 473 15.19 33.58 10.23
N LEU A 474 16.02 32.53 10.09
CA LEU A 474 16.95 32.09 11.15
C LEU A 474 18.07 33.10 11.44
N LEU A 475 18.31 34.07 10.54
CA LEU A 475 19.20 35.22 10.78
C LEU A 475 18.51 36.42 11.45
N LEU A 476 17.19 36.36 11.71
CA LEU A 476 16.39 37.48 12.22
C LEU A 476 15.73 37.13 13.56
N PRO A 477 15.31 38.09 14.40
CA PRO A 477 14.59 37.78 15.64
C PRO A 477 13.35 36.88 15.40
N SER A 478 13.08 35.95 16.32
CA SER A 478 11.94 35.05 16.21
C SER A 478 10.60 35.78 16.36
N SER A 479 9.57 35.32 15.65
CA SER A 479 8.23 35.93 15.62
C SER A 479 7.14 35.12 16.33
N GLY A 480 7.43 33.89 16.77
CA GLY A 480 6.51 33.01 17.50
C GLY A 480 6.78 31.53 17.18
N ASP A 481 5.79 30.70 17.46
CA ASP A 481 5.82 29.24 17.41
C ASP A 481 4.72 28.70 16.49
N ILE A 482 4.83 27.44 16.06
CA ILE A 482 3.85 26.76 15.21
C ILE A 482 3.51 25.37 15.75
N ILE A 483 2.26 24.95 15.56
CA ILE A 483 1.80 23.57 15.74
C ILE A 483 1.42 23.06 14.35
N THR A 484 1.93 21.90 13.97
CA THR A 484 1.80 21.35 12.61
C THR A 484 2.05 19.84 12.63
N ASP A 485 2.02 19.21 11.47
CA ASP A 485 2.33 17.79 11.28
C ASP A 485 3.51 17.62 10.29
N PHE A 486 3.89 16.38 10.02
CA PHE A 486 5.02 16.08 9.14
C PHE A 486 4.68 16.07 7.64
N ASP A 487 3.41 16.19 7.28
CA ASP A 487 2.92 16.14 5.90
C ASP A 487 2.65 17.56 5.32
N ASN A 488 2.27 18.52 6.18
CA ASN A 488 1.81 19.86 5.82
C ASN A 488 2.88 20.94 6.06
N MET A 489 4.04 20.80 5.42
CA MET A 489 5.15 21.75 5.60
C MET A 489 5.26 22.75 4.44
N GLN A 490 5.02 24.04 4.71
CA GLN A 490 5.40 25.11 3.79
C GLN A 490 6.41 26.06 4.45
N THR A 491 7.53 26.33 3.76
CA THR A 491 8.60 27.22 4.28
C THR A 491 8.08 28.56 4.81
N LYS A 492 7.03 29.10 4.20
CA LYS A 492 6.43 30.38 4.58
C LYS A 492 5.91 30.35 6.02
N ASP A 493 5.35 29.23 6.46
CA ASP A 493 4.72 29.08 7.78
C ASP A 493 5.79 28.97 8.88
N PHE A 494 7.01 28.60 8.51
CA PHE A 494 8.16 28.48 9.41
C PHE A 494 9.05 29.74 9.46
N TYR A 495 8.67 30.82 8.77
CA TYR A 495 9.50 32.01 8.69
C TYR A 495 9.64 32.71 10.07
N CYS A 496 10.88 32.85 10.55
CA CYS A 496 11.20 33.37 11.89
C CYS A 496 10.60 32.57 13.07
N VAL A 497 10.18 31.32 12.88
CA VAL A 497 9.66 30.48 13.97
C VAL A 497 10.76 30.15 14.99
N ASP A 498 10.43 30.21 16.28
CA ASP A 498 11.30 29.80 17.40
C ASP A 498 11.13 28.32 17.74
N LYS A 499 9.90 27.83 17.84
CA LYS A 499 9.60 26.42 18.10
C LYS A 499 8.50 25.89 17.18
N ALA A 500 8.66 24.65 16.75
CA ALA A 500 7.66 23.91 16.00
C ALA A 500 7.28 22.64 16.76
N LEU A 501 6.02 22.54 17.17
CA LEU A 501 5.46 21.32 17.72
C LEU A 501 4.88 20.49 16.56
N TYR A 502 5.55 19.38 16.26
CA TYR A 502 5.09 18.40 15.28
C TYR A 502 4.22 17.37 15.97
N VAL A 503 2.93 17.36 15.64
CA VAL A 503 1.93 16.42 16.14
C VAL A 503 1.92 15.20 15.22
N VAL A 504 1.94 14.01 15.83
CA VAL A 504 1.92 12.71 15.14
C VAL A 504 0.56 12.04 15.32
N ASP A 505 -0.01 12.17 16.51
CA ASP A 505 -1.38 11.80 16.85
C ASP A 505 -1.91 12.75 17.94
N GLU A 506 -3.14 12.58 18.40
CA GLU A 506 -3.79 13.46 19.38
C GLU A 506 -2.99 13.66 20.68
N LYS A 507 -2.15 12.69 21.06
CA LYS A 507 -1.41 12.69 22.33
C LYS A 507 0.10 12.76 22.14
N LYS A 508 0.63 12.41 20.99
CA LYS A 508 2.08 12.28 20.75
C LYS A 508 2.60 13.31 19.77
N GLY A 509 3.66 14.01 20.16
CA GLY A 509 4.34 14.98 19.31
C GLY A 509 5.80 15.19 19.69
N THR A 510 6.51 15.99 18.93
CA THR A 510 7.91 16.38 19.20
C THR A 510 8.08 17.88 19.03
N LEU A 511 8.82 18.49 19.96
CA LEU A 511 9.08 19.93 19.96
C LEU A 511 10.46 20.23 19.36
N CYS A 512 10.47 20.74 18.13
CA CYS A 512 11.67 21.18 17.44
C CYS A 512 11.98 22.64 17.78
N LYS A 513 13.21 22.94 18.18
CA LYS A 513 13.64 24.28 18.59
C LYS A 513 14.62 24.85 17.59
N ARG A 514 14.46 26.14 17.29
CA ARG A 514 15.33 26.94 16.45
C ARG A 514 16.79 26.87 16.90
N SER A 515 17.69 26.66 15.94
CA SER A 515 19.13 26.70 16.16
C SER A 515 19.85 27.24 14.93
N LEU A 516 20.32 28.50 15.02
CA LEU A 516 21.08 29.11 13.93
C LEU A 516 22.36 28.32 13.62
N THR A 517 23.04 27.84 14.66
CA THR A 517 24.26 27.03 14.54
C THR A 517 24.00 25.75 13.74
N LYS A 518 22.99 24.94 14.14
CA LYS A 518 22.65 23.71 13.40
C LYS A 518 22.27 24.04 11.95
N ALA A 519 21.45 25.07 11.73
CA ALA A 519 21.01 25.45 10.40
C ALA A 519 22.16 25.88 9.46
N ILE A 520 23.11 26.69 9.94
CA ILE A 520 24.29 27.09 9.16
C ILE A 520 25.13 25.85 8.81
N PHE A 521 25.48 25.04 9.80
CA PHE A 521 26.32 23.86 9.58
C PHE A 521 25.69 22.87 8.62
N GLN A 522 24.40 22.57 8.79
CA GLN A 522 23.69 21.64 7.93
C GLN A 522 23.50 22.19 6.50
N THR A 523 23.21 23.48 6.34
CA THR A 523 23.12 24.11 5.01
C THR A 523 24.46 24.03 4.27
N ILE A 524 25.57 24.37 4.93
CA ILE A 524 26.91 24.26 4.35
C ILE A 524 27.26 22.80 4.04
N GLY A 525 26.98 21.89 4.97
CA GLY A 525 27.22 20.46 4.82
C GLY A 525 26.48 19.88 3.62
N LEU A 526 25.20 20.19 3.48
CA LEU A 526 24.38 19.82 2.32
C LEU A 526 24.97 20.38 1.01
N HIS A 527 25.43 21.62 0.98
CA HIS A 527 26.09 22.17 -0.21
C HIS A 527 27.41 21.46 -0.57
N ILE A 528 28.20 21.05 0.42
CA ILE A 528 29.41 20.25 0.20
C ILE A 528 29.04 18.88 -0.36
N LEU A 529 28.05 18.21 0.23
CA LEU A 529 27.58 16.90 -0.21
C LEU A 529 26.97 16.94 -1.61
N LYS A 530 26.19 17.97 -1.95
CA LYS A 530 25.71 18.22 -3.32
C LYS A 530 26.85 18.28 -4.33
N ARG A 531 27.94 19.00 -4.03
CA ARG A 531 29.12 19.06 -4.90
C ARG A 531 29.79 17.69 -5.05
N LYS A 532 29.83 16.88 -3.98
CA LYS A 532 30.33 15.51 -4.05
C LYS A 532 29.46 14.62 -4.93
N LEU A 533 28.14 14.70 -4.81
CA LEU A 533 27.19 13.99 -5.67
C LEU A 533 27.39 14.35 -7.13
N ILE A 534 27.34 15.64 -7.48
CA ILE A 534 27.52 16.11 -8.87
C ILE A 534 28.85 15.63 -9.47
N ARG A 535 29.93 15.67 -8.69
CA ARG A 535 31.26 15.23 -9.16
C ARG A 535 31.35 13.73 -9.39
N ASN A 536 30.59 12.92 -8.67
CA ASN A 536 30.62 11.46 -8.76
C ASN A 536 29.44 10.87 -9.53
N MET A 537 28.57 11.72 -10.09
CA MET A 537 27.26 11.35 -10.63
C MET A 537 27.32 10.25 -11.70
N GLU A 538 28.20 10.40 -12.70
CA GLU A 538 28.39 9.40 -13.76
C GLU A 538 28.87 8.06 -13.20
N ARG A 539 29.91 8.09 -12.36
CA ARG A 539 30.43 6.90 -11.66
C ARG A 539 29.33 6.19 -10.85
N LEU A 540 28.53 6.95 -10.10
CA LEU A 540 27.47 6.39 -9.26
C LEU A 540 26.36 5.74 -10.10
N ASN A 541 25.92 6.38 -11.19
CA ASN A 541 24.98 5.76 -12.14
C ASN A 541 25.53 4.42 -12.67
N GLU A 542 26.79 4.38 -13.08
CA GLU A 542 27.41 3.16 -13.63
C GLU A 542 27.62 2.05 -12.59
N GLU A 543 28.03 2.40 -11.37
CA GLU A 543 28.24 1.43 -10.29
C GLU A 543 26.91 0.84 -9.81
N TYR A 544 25.94 1.68 -9.46
CA TYR A 544 24.63 1.22 -8.96
C TYR A 544 23.82 0.51 -10.05
N GLY A 545 23.85 1.00 -11.30
CA GLY A 545 23.19 0.34 -12.43
C GLY A 545 23.73 -1.06 -12.67
N ARG A 546 25.05 -1.26 -12.65
CA ARG A 546 25.67 -2.60 -12.79
C ARG A 546 25.42 -3.49 -11.58
N ALA A 547 25.46 -2.92 -10.38
CA ALA A 547 25.32 -3.67 -9.14
C ALA A 547 23.90 -4.21 -8.94
N SER A 548 22.87 -3.50 -9.42
CA SER A 548 21.46 -3.87 -9.20
C SER A 548 21.15 -5.33 -9.56
N ALA A 549 21.63 -5.82 -10.72
CA ALA A 549 21.40 -7.19 -11.16
C ALA A 549 22.04 -8.24 -10.23
N HIS A 550 23.21 -7.96 -9.65
CA HIS A 550 23.86 -8.85 -8.69
C HIS A 550 23.15 -8.83 -7.34
N TYR A 551 22.85 -7.64 -6.79
CA TYR A 551 22.27 -7.52 -5.46
C TYR A 551 20.80 -7.92 -5.37
N SER A 552 20.09 -7.95 -6.51
CA SER A 552 18.75 -8.52 -6.62
C SER A 552 18.76 -10.03 -6.91
N SER A 553 19.92 -10.67 -7.09
CA SER A 553 19.97 -12.08 -7.45
C SER A 553 19.67 -13.00 -6.26
N GLU A 554 19.22 -14.23 -6.55
CA GLU A 554 18.99 -15.24 -5.53
C GLU A 554 20.29 -15.60 -4.80
N GLU A 555 21.40 -15.68 -5.53
CA GLU A 555 22.72 -16.02 -5.01
C GLU A 555 23.19 -15.00 -3.98
N ASN A 556 23.02 -13.70 -4.26
CA ASN A 556 23.37 -12.65 -3.30
C ASN A 556 22.52 -12.76 -2.02
N TRP A 557 21.22 -12.99 -2.15
CA TRP A 557 20.36 -13.17 -0.97
C TRP A 557 20.71 -14.42 -0.17
N LYS A 558 21.02 -15.55 -0.83
CA LYS A 558 21.54 -16.75 -0.16
C LYS A 558 22.81 -16.44 0.62
N GLU A 559 23.77 -15.72 0.03
CA GLU A 559 25.00 -15.28 0.70
C GLU A 559 24.68 -14.42 1.94
N LEU A 560 23.82 -13.40 1.80
CA LEU A 560 23.44 -12.51 2.92
C LEU A 560 22.73 -13.27 4.06
N PHE A 561 21.92 -14.27 3.75
CA PHE A 561 21.27 -15.13 4.74
C PHE A 561 22.19 -16.23 5.30
N GLY A 562 23.40 -16.41 4.76
CA GLY A 562 24.32 -17.47 5.14
C GLY A 562 23.91 -18.87 4.65
N GLU A 563 23.09 -18.94 3.61
CA GLU A 563 22.73 -20.19 2.92
C GLU A 563 23.84 -20.58 1.92
N LYS A 564 24.24 -21.85 1.93
CA LYS A 564 25.29 -22.39 1.04
C LYS A 564 24.74 -22.97 -0.24
#